data_AF-A0A535MH93-F1
#
_entry.id   AF-A0A535MH93-F1
#
_cell.length_a   1.000
_cell.length_b   1.000
_cell.length_c   1.000
_cell.angle_alpha   90.00
_cell.angle_beta   90.00
_cell.angle_gamma   90.00
#
_symmetry.space_group_name_H-M   'P 1'
#
loop_
_entity.id
_entity.type
_entity.pdbx_description
1 polymer ?
#
loop_
_entity_poly.entity_id
_entity_poly.type
_entity_poly.pdbx_seq_one_letter_code
_entity_poly.pdbx_strand_id
1 'polypeptide(L)'
;MARGVAADNRTASRGGDHNVARLHAAGIAVASAALGARTPGDGGLATVTRNERGFTLLEVMVALVVLSLVALGYLQLFHGSHRLVGDAREWSQAVEYAEDAIERAKLSGPGFTGTPAESLPGGFRREVTSRPWQPGLTLVTVTVFLPGSGRFDLDWLAQDQPAEQRGRVSP
;
A
#
# COMPACT_ATOMS: atom_id res chain seq x y z
N MET A 1 10.81 8.77 -19.81
CA MET A 1 9.77 7.71 -19.70
C MET A 1 10.24 6.78 -18.60
N ALA A 2 9.60 6.77 -17.43
CA ALA A 2 9.97 5.87 -16.34
C ALA A 2 9.53 4.44 -16.69
N ARG A 3 10.46 3.48 -16.66
CA ARG A 3 10.17 2.08 -16.99
C ARG A 3 10.44 1.21 -15.76
N GLY A 4 9.46 1.11 -14.88
CA GLY A 4 9.46 0.13 -13.80
C GLY A 4 9.30 -1.28 -14.38
N VAL A 5 10.39 -2.05 -14.41
CA VAL A 5 10.33 -3.48 -14.75
C VAL A 5 9.96 -4.23 -13.48
N ALA A 6 8.66 -4.33 -13.21
CA ALA A 6 8.11 -5.28 -12.26
C ALA A 6 8.12 -6.67 -12.90
N ALA A 7 8.73 -7.65 -12.24
CA ALA A 7 8.58 -9.05 -12.61
C ALA A 7 7.11 -9.45 -12.43
N ASP A 8 6.40 -9.57 -13.55
CA ASP A 8 4.99 -9.95 -13.70
C ASP A 8 4.85 -11.46 -13.45
N ASN A 9 4.13 -11.84 -12.39
CA ASN A 9 3.49 -13.16 -12.32
C ASN A 9 1.98 -12.96 -12.16
N ARG A 10 1.32 -12.75 -13.30
CA ARG A 10 -0.12 -12.65 -13.42
C ARG A 10 -0.71 -14.06 -13.58
N THR A 11 -1.47 -14.51 -12.59
CA THR A 11 -2.59 -15.44 -12.85
C THR A 11 -3.87 -14.84 -12.27
N ALA A 12 -4.90 -14.94 -13.10
CA ALA A 12 -6.16 -14.24 -13.00
C ALA A 12 -7.18 -14.96 -12.11
N SER A 13 -8.01 -14.16 -11.43
CA SER A 13 -9.40 -14.47 -11.06
C SER A 13 -9.99 -13.15 -10.57
N ARG A 14 -10.72 -12.38 -11.39
CA ARG A 14 -12.08 -12.59 -11.91
C ARG A 14 -13.11 -12.78 -10.80
N GLY A 15 -13.89 -11.72 -10.59
CA GLY A 15 -15.31 -11.84 -10.23
C GLY A 15 -15.66 -11.22 -8.88
N GLY A 16 -16.61 -10.29 -8.92
CA GLY A 16 -17.47 -10.02 -7.76
C GLY A 16 -17.59 -8.56 -7.40
N ASP A 17 -18.17 -7.75 -8.30
CA ASP A 17 -18.97 -6.61 -7.88
C ASP A 17 -20.04 -7.07 -6.86
N HIS A 18 -20.42 -6.17 -5.95
CA HIS A 18 -21.80 -5.87 -5.50
C HIS A 18 -21.87 -5.45 -4.01
N ASN A 19 -22.71 -4.41 -3.79
CA ASN A 19 -23.36 -4.00 -2.55
C ASN A 19 -22.64 -3.07 -1.58
N VAL A 20 -22.54 -1.81 -2.01
CA VAL A 20 -22.83 -0.65 -1.15
C VAL A 20 -24.34 -0.47 -1.04
N ALA A 21 -24.93 -0.74 0.14
CA ALA A 21 -26.09 0.00 0.67
C ALA A 21 -26.55 -0.54 2.04
N ARG A 22 -26.99 0.41 2.87
CA ARG A 22 -27.86 0.28 4.06
C ARG A 22 -27.17 0.10 5.42
N LEU A 23 -26.75 1.24 5.98
CA LEU A 23 -26.94 1.50 7.40
C LEU A 23 -28.45 1.57 7.70
N HIS A 24 -28.93 0.68 8.58
CA HIS A 24 -30.19 0.87 9.28
C HIS A 24 -29.88 1.05 10.77
N ALA A 25 -30.02 2.28 11.23
CA ALA A 25 -30.11 2.62 12.64
C ALA A 25 -31.47 2.14 13.15
N ALA A 26 -31.48 1.16 14.05
CA ALA A 26 -32.67 0.79 14.81
C ALA A 26 -32.57 1.42 16.20
N GLY A 27 -33.24 2.57 16.35
CA GLY A 27 -33.50 3.19 17.63
C GLY A 27 -34.42 2.31 18.47
N ILE A 28 -34.07 2.13 19.74
CA ILE A 28 -34.91 1.42 20.70
C ILE A 28 -35.93 2.44 21.24
N ALA A 29 -37.16 2.33 20.75
CA ALA A 29 -38.29 3.09 21.26
C ALA A 29 -38.69 2.58 22.65
N VAL A 30 -38.65 3.47 23.63
CA VAL A 30 -39.26 3.29 24.95
C VAL A 30 -40.78 3.40 24.76
N ALA A 31 -41.48 2.29 24.86
CA ALA A 31 -42.94 2.27 24.90
C ALA A 31 -43.41 2.28 26.35
N SER A 32 -43.87 3.45 26.78
CA SER A 32 -44.69 3.68 27.96
C SER A 32 -46.19 3.60 27.61
N ALA A 33 -46.96 3.18 28.60
CA ALA A 33 -48.42 3.15 28.73
C ALA A 33 -49.17 1.92 28.15
N ALA A 34 -49.80 1.16 29.05
CA ALA A 34 -51.25 1.29 29.22
C ALA A 34 -51.71 0.63 30.54
N LEU A 35 -52.38 1.46 31.33
CA LEU A 35 -53.20 1.14 32.48
C LEU A 35 -54.32 0.18 32.05
N GLY A 36 -54.37 -1.03 32.60
CA GLY A 36 -55.42 -2.03 32.32
C GLY A 36 -55.84 -2.73 33.60
N ALA A 37 -57.12 -2.58 33.94
CA ALA A 37 -57.72 -2.93 35.21
C ALA A 37 -57.66 -4.42 35.60
N ARG A 38 -57.60 -4.66 36.92
CA ARG A 38 -57.70 -5.96 37.58
C ARG A 38 -59.05 -6.65 37.31
N THR A 39 -59.01 -7.96 37.11
CA THR A 39 -59.98 -8.92 37.64
C THR A 39 -59.21 -10.15 38.15
N PRO A 40 -59.47 -10.64 39.39
CA PRO A 40 -58.90 -11.88 39.89
C PRO A 40 -59.87 -13.03 39.60
N GLY A 41 -59.51 -13.91 38.69
CA GLY A 41 -60.33 -15.06 38.33
C GLY A 41 -59.55 -16.06 37.51
N ASP A 42 -59.54 -17.30 38.02
CA ASP A 42 -59.06 -18.53 37.41
C ASP A 42 -57.54 -18.75 37.36
N GLY A 43 -57.10 -19.50 38.38
CA GLY A 43 -55.77 -20.07 38.49
C GLY A 43 -55.61 -21.23 37.53
N GLY A 44 -54.78 -21.01 36.51
CA GLY A 44 -54.33 -22.03 35.59
C GLY A 44 -53.47 -21.41 34.51
N LEU A 45 -52.58 -20.50 34.91
CA LEU A 45 -51.60 -19.86 34.05
C LEU A 45 -50.91 -20.96 33.24
N ALA A 46 -51.09 -20.90 31.92
CA ALA A 46 -50.19 -21.55 30.99
C ALA A 46 -48.79 -21.03 31.33
N THR A 47 -48.07 -21.80 32.14
CA THR A 47 -46.65 -21.58 32.38
C THR A 47 -46.01 -21.79 31.03
N VAL A 48 -45.80 -20.70 30.31
CA VAL A 48 -44.76 -20.60 29.30
C VAL A 48 -43.50 -20.94 30.07
N THR A 49 -43.15 -22.23 30.10
CA THR A 49 -41.87 -22.70 30.58
C THR A 49 -40.88 -22.11 29.60
N ARG A 50 -40.42 -20.92 29.95
CA ARG A 50 -39.36 -20.21 29.27
C ARG A 50 -38.21 -21.20 29.27
N ASN A 51 -37.88 -21.71 28.08
CA ASN A 51 -36.80 -22.67 27.91
C ASN A 51 -35.52 -21.87 28.19
N GLU A 52 -35.13 -21.81 29.46
CA GLU A 52 -33.88 -21.26 29.95
C GLU A 52 -32.76 -22.17 29.46
N ARG A 53 -32.48 -22.08 28.16
CA ARG A 53 -31.29 -22.67 27.55
C ARG A 53 -30.11 -21.89 28.09
N GLY A 54 -29.60 -22.33 29.24
CA GLY A 54 -28.31 -21.89 29.73
C GLY A 54 -27.25 -22.14 28.66
N PHE A 55 -26.41 -21.13 28.42
CA PHE A 55 -25.24 -21.25 27.56
C PHE A 55 -24.49 -22.53 27.93
N THR A 56 -24.33 -23.43 26.96
CA THR A 56 -23.60 -24.67 27.24
C THR A 56 -22.11 -24.31 27.40
N LEU A 57 -21.39 -25.01 28.29
CA LEU A 57 -19.94 -24.83 28.42
C LEU A 57 -19.24 -25.02 27.05
N LEU A 58 -19.76 -25.95 26.25
CA LEU A 58 -19.31 -26.18 24.88
C LEU A 58 -19.50 -24.95 23.98
N GLU A 59 -20.61 -24.24 24.09
CA GLU A 59 -20.89 -23.03 23.29
C GLU A 59 -19.89 -21.91 23.59
N VAL A 60 -19.55 -21.70 24.86
CA VAL A 60 -18.52 -20.72 25.25
C VAL A 60 -17.15 -21.15 24.74
N MET A 61 -16.80 -22.45 24.84
CA MET A 61 -15.56 -22.96 24.29
C MET A 61 -15.48 -22.74 22.77
N VAL A 62 -16.54 -23.07 22.03
CA VAL A 62 -16.60 -22.87 20.59
C VAL A 62 -16.52 -21.38 20.25
N ALA A 63 -17.23 -20.51 20.98
CA ALA A 63 -17.16 -19.06 20.78
C ALA A 63 -15.74 -18.53 20.99
N LEU A 64 -15.04 -18.97 22.03
CA LEU A 64 -13.65 -18.58 22.29
C LEU A 64 -12.69 -19.11 21.21
N VAL A 65 -12.91 -20.33 20.70
CA VAL A 65 -12.11 -20.88 19.59
C VAL A 65 -12.32 -20.05 18.32
N VAL A 66 -13.57 -19.78 17.94
CA VAL A 66 -13.90 -18.96 16.77
C VAL A 66 -13.33 -17.55 16.92
N LEU A 67 -13.50 -16.93 18.09
CA LEU A 67 -12.94 -15.62 18.39
C LEU A 67 -11.41 -15.62 18.25
N SER A 68 -10.74 -16.66 18.74
CA SER A 68 -9.29 -16.80 18.62
C SER A 68 -8.87 -16.89 17.16
N LEU A 69 -9.54 -17.70 16.34
CA LEU A 69 -9.24 -17.83 14.92
C LEU A 69 -9.40 -16.49 14.18
N VAL A 70 -10.46 -15.74 14.49
CA VAL A 70 -10.68 -14.40 13.92
C VAL A 70 -9.56 -13.44 14.34
N ALA A 71 -9.17 -13.45 15.62
CA ALA A 71 -8.08 -12.61 16.12
C ALA A 71 -6.73 -12.94 15.44
N LEU A 72 -6.43 -14.23 15.24
CA LEU A 72 -5.24 -14.65 14.49
C LEU A 72 -5.29 -14.18 13.04
N GLY A 73 -6.44 -14.32 12.37
CA GLY A 73 -6.62 -13.81 11.01
C GLY A 73 -6.38 -12.30 10.90
N TYR A 74 -6.91 -11.54 11.85
CA TYR A 74 -6.67 -10.09 11.92
C TYR A 74 -5.19 -9.75 12.12
N LEU A 75 -4.49 -10.46 13.00
CA LEU A 75 -3.07 -10.23 13.25
C LEU A 75 -2.22 -10.50 11.99
N GLN A 76 -2.55 -11.55 11.22
CA GLN A 76 -1.87 -11.83 9.95
C GLN A 76 -2.10 -10.72 8.93
N LEU A 77 -3.33 -10.22 8.81
CA LEU A 77 -3.66 -9.11 7.92
C LEU A 77 -2.91 -7.83 8.32
N PHE A 78 -2.83 -7.57 9.63
CA PHE A 78 -2.10 -6.42 10.17
C PHE A 78 -0.60 -6.52 9.86
N HIS A 79 0.02 -7.68 10.06
CA HIS A 79 1.41 -7.90 9.69
C HIS A 79 1.64 -7.76 8.18
N GLY A 80 0.74 -8.28 7.35
CA GLY A 80 0.79 -8.09 5.90
C GLY A 80 0.74 -6.62 5.51
N SER A 81 -0.18 -5.86 6.10
CA SER A 81 -0.33 -4.42 5.85
C SER A 81 0.92 -3.62 6.23
N HIS A 82 1.53 -3.94 7.37
CA HIS A 82 2.78 -3.31 7.79
C HIS A 82 3.94 -3.56 6.82
N ARG A 83 4.04 -4.78 6.27
CA ARG A 83 5.04 -5.09 5.25
C ARG A 83 4.80 -4.30 3.97
N LEU A 84 3.56 -4.24 3.47
CA LEU A 84 3.22 -3.46 2.29
C LEU A 84 3.56 -1.96 2.45
N VAL A 85 3.31 -1.38 3.63
CA VAL A 85 3.67 0.02 3.90
C VAL A 85 5.19 0.19 3.95
N GLY A 86 5.94 -0.79 4.46
CA GLY A 86 7.40 -0.79 4.42
C GLY A 86 7.94 -0.79 2.99
N ASP A 87 7.47 -1.73 2.17
CA ASP A 87 7.87 -1.86 0.77
C ASP A 87 7.53 -0.59 -0.04
N ALA A 88 6.36 0.02 0.21
CA ALA A 88 5.96 1.27 -0.44
C ALA A 88 6.88 2.44 -0.06
N ARG A 89 7.34 2.52 1.20
CA ARG A 89 8.29 3.55 1.63
C ARG A 89 9.67 3.36 0.99
N GLU A 90 10.15 2.12 0.92
CA GLU A 90 11.42 1.79 0.26
C GLU A 90 11.39 2.18 -1.22
N TRP A 91 10.27 1.93 -1.89
CA TRP A 91 10.02 2.36 -3.27
C TRP A 91 10.03 3.89 -3.42
N SER A 92 9.31 4.62 -2.56
CA SER A 92 9.32 6.09 -2.61
C SER A 92 10.72 6.68 -2.41
N GLN A 93 11.51 6.10 -1.51
CA GLN A 93 12.91 6.51 -1.29
C GLN A 93 13.80 6.22 -2.50
N ALA A 94 13.61 5.07 -3.17
CA ALA A 94 14.35 4.77 -4.39
C ALA A 94 14.06 5.79 -5.51
N VAL A 95 12.81 6.24 -5.62
CA VAL A 95 12.41 7.29 -6.56
C VAL A 95 13.08 8.61 -6.21
N GLU A 96 13.03 9.03 -4.94
CA GLU A 96 13.68 10.26 -4.46
C GLU A 96 15.19 10.26 -4.77
N TYR A 97 15.88 9.15 -4.52
CA TYR A 97 17.30 9.02 -4.84
C TYR A 97 17.60 9.04 -6.34
N ALA A 98 16.69 8.50 -7.15
CA ALA A 98 16.84 8.54 -8.61
C ALA A 98 16.64 9.96 -9.15
N GLU A 99 15.65 10.69 -8.62
CA GLU A 99 15.36 12.07 -8.99
C GLU A 99 16.51 13.00 -8.57
N ASP A 100 17.02 12.89 -7.33
CA ASP A 100 18.22 13.61 -6.87
C ASP A 100 19.42 13.37 -7.81
N ALA A 101 19.65 12.12 -8.20
CA ALA A 101 20.76 11.79 -9.09
C ALA A 101 20.58 12.43 -10.48
N ILE A 102 19.36 12.49 -11.02
CA ILE A 102 19.09 13.18 -12.28
C ILE A 102 19.29 14.68 -12.15
N GLU A 103 18.83 15.30 -11.07
CA GLU A 103 19.03 16.73 -10.83
C GLU A 103 20.51 17.07 -10.79
N ARG A 104 21.33 16.28 -10.11
CA ARG A 104 22.79 16.49 -10.10
C ARG A 104 23.45 16.19 -11.45
N ALA A 105 22.96 15.21 -12.19
CA ALA A 105 23.44 14.95 -13.56
C ALA A 105 23.12 16.14 -14.48
N LYS A 106 21.95 16.78 -14.34
CA LYS A 106 21.58 18.00 -15.06
C LYS A 106 22.49 19.17 -14.72
N LEU A 107 22.88 19.32 -13.45
CA LEU A 107 23.79 20.36 -12.98
C LEU A 107 25.24 20.17 -13.46
N SER A 108 25.64 18.92 -13.74
CA SER A 108 27.01 18.60 -14.20
C SER A 108 27.28 19.07 -15.65
N GLY A 109 26.23 19.37 -16.41
CA GLY A 109 26.31 19.94 -17.74
C GLY A 109 26.69 18.94 -18.85
N PRO A 110 26.92 19.46 -20.07
CA PRO A 110 27.23 18.64 -21.24
C PRO A 110 28.55 17.88 -21.07
N GLY A 111 28.57 16.58 -21.40
CA GLY A 111 29.75 15.72 -21.27
C GLY A 111 29.81 14.88 -19.99
N PHE A 112 28.71 14.82 -19.22
CA PHE A 112 28.58 13.90 -18.09
C PHE A 112 28.67 12.43 -18.57
N THR A 113 29.68 11.70 -18.08
CA THR A 113 29.98 10.32 -18.48
C THR A 113 29.34 9.26 -17.58
N GLY A 114 28.51 9.67 -16.61
CA GLY A 114 27.98 8.78 -15.58
C GLY A 114 28.72 8.90 -14.25
N THR A 115 28.18 8.24 -13.23
CA THR A 115 28.78 8.12 -11.89
C THR A 115 28.77 6.65 -11.50
N PRO A 116 29.93 6.10 -11.07
CA PRO A 116 30.00 4.71 -10.65
C PRO A 116 29.10 4.46 -9.43
N ALA A 117 28.88 3.18 -9.12
CA ALA A 117 28.01 2.78 -8.04
C ALA A 117 28.37 3.45 -6.69
N GLU A 118 27.42 4.18 -6.13
CA GLU A 118 27.54 4.93 -4.88
C GLU A 118 26.56 4.35 -3.85
N SER A 119 27.05 4.14 -2.62
CA SER A 119 26.21 3.69 -1.50
C SER A 119 25.48 4.87 -0.86
N LEU A 120 24.19 4.68 -0.60
CA LEU A 120 23.27 5.66 -0.04
C LEU A 120 22.82 5.24 1.37
N PRO A 121 22.34 6.19 2.19
CA PRO A 121 21.71 5.87 3.47
C PRO A 121 20.58 4.87 3.30
N GLY A 122 20.37 4.00 4.30
CA GLY A 122 19.34 2.95 4.24
C GLY A 122 19.73 1.70 3.46
N GLY A 123 20.99 1.58 3.02
CA GLY A 123 21.49 0.39 2.30
C GLY A 123 21.19 0.39 0.80
N PHE A 124 20.66 1.49 0.29
CA PHE A 124 20.48 1.69 -1.15
C PHE A 124 21.83 1.86 -1.84
N ARG A 125 21.86 1.54 -3.12
CA ARG A 125 23.00 1.82 -3.99
C ARG A 125 22.49 2.44 -5.27
N ARG A 126 23.11 3.51 -5.76
CA ARG A 126 22.77 4.08 -7.06
C ARG A 126 23.92 3.96 -8.02
N GLU A 127 23.61 3.83 -9.29
CA GLU A 127 24.56 3.87 -10.39
C GLU A 127 23.98 4.75 -11.49
N VAL A 128 24.82 5.61 -12.07
CA VAL A 128 24.39 6.47 -13.17
C VAL A 128 25.20 6.15 -14.40
N THR A 129 24.54 5.70 -15.44
CA THR A 129 25.17 5.37 -16.72
C THR A 129 24.74 6.38 -17.78
N SER A 130 25.67 6.72 -18.67
CA SER A 130 25.45 7.67 -19.75
C SER A 130 25.89 6.99 -21.05
N ARG A 131 25.00 6.96 -22.05
CA ARG A 131 25.30 6.36 -23.35
C ARG A 131 24.81 7.25 -24.50
N PRO A 132 25.58 7.36 -25.59
CA PRO A 132 25.12 8.09 -26.77
C PRO A 132 23.89 7.39 -27.34
N TRP A 133 22.86 8.16 -27.66
CA TRP A 133 21.61 7.64 -28.23
C TRP A 133 21.41 8.08 -29.68
N GLN A 134 21.62 9.37 -29.95
CA GLN A 134 21.57 9.97 -31.28
C GLN A 134 22.59 11.12 -31.37
N PRO A 135 22.94 11.62 -32.57
CA PRO A 135 23.80 12.80 -32.68
C PRO A 135 23.21 13.97 -31.89
N GLY A 136 23.97 14.49 -30.92
CA GLY A 136 23.49 15.58 -30.05
C GLY A 136 22.58 15.13 -28.89
N LEU A 137 22.36 13.83 -28.69
CA LEU A 137 21.51 13.29 -27.62
C LEU A 137 22.18 12.11 -26.90
N THR A 138 22.20 12.22 -25.57
CA THR A 138 22.75 11.24 -24.65
C THR A 138 21.65 10.72 -23.74
N LEU A 139 21.55 9.39 -23.61
CA LEU A 139 20.62 8.74 -22.69
C LEU A 139 21.33 8.48 -21.37
N VAL A 140 20.82 9.11 -20.31
CA VAL A 140 21.27 8.93 -18.94
C VAL A 140 20.27 8.01 -18.23
N THR A 141 20.75 6.89 -17.73
CA THR A 141 19.97 5.93 -16.95
C THR A 141 20.48 5.93 -15.52
N VAL A 142 19.61 6.24 -14.58
CA VAL A 142 19.86 6.12 -13.14
C VAL A 142 19.24 4.82 -12.65
N THR A 143 20.06 3.94 -12.09
CA THR A 143 19.64 2.68 -11.50
C THR A 143 19.82 2.77 -9.99
N VAL A 144 18.76 2.62 -9.23
CA VAL A 144 18.79 2.54 -7.76
C VAL A 144 18.47 1.12 -7.33
N PHE A 145 19.45 0.46 -6.72
CA PHE A 145 19.31 -0.84 -6.08
C PHE A 145 18.78 -0.65 -4.66
N LEU A 146 17.68 -1.34 -4.39
CA LEU A 146 17.02 -1.35 -3.09
C LEU A 146 17.81 -2.26 -2.12
N PRO A 147 17.81 -1.99 -0.80
CA PRO A 147 18.46 -2.87 0.19
C PRO A 147 17.91 -4.30 0.21
N GLY A 148 16.68 -4.51 -0.29
CA GLY A 148 16.16 -5.84 -0.62
C GLY A 148 16.75 -6.42 -1.92
N SER A 149 15.87 -6.94 -2.79
CA SER A 149 16.23 -7.52 -4.10
C SER A 149 15.73 -6.71 -5.29
N GLY A 150 15.10 -5.56 -5.04
CA GLY A 150 14.52 -4.70 -6.07
C GLY A 150 15.54 -3.77 -6.73
N ARG A 151 15.18 -3.24 -7.89
CA ARG A 151 15.83 -2.06 -8.47
C ARG A 151 14.80 -1.15 -9.11
N PHE A 152 15.11 0.14 -9.15
CA PHE A 152 14.36 1.17 -9.83
C PHE A 152 15.24 1.86 -10.87
N ASP A 153 14.74 1.93 -12.11
CA ASP A 153 15.47 2.51 -13.24
C ASP A 153 14.73 3.75 -13.73
N LEU A 154 15.45 4.88 -13.86
CA LEU A 154 14.92 6.15 -14.33
C LEU A 154 15.76 6.67 -15.50
N ASP A 155 15.10 6.81 -16.66
CA ASP A 155 15.72 7.21 -17.92
C ASP A 155 15.44 8.68 -18.25
N TRP A 156 16.49 9.43 -18.56
CA TRP A 156 16.45 10.81 -19.01
C TRP A 156 17.32 11.04 -20.26
N LEU A 157 16.79 11.83 -21.20
CA LEU A 157 17.50 12.23 -22.42
C LEU A 157 18.11 13.63 -22.20
N ALA A 158 19.43 13.69 -22.26
CA ALA A 158 20.22 14.90 -22.23
C ALA A 158 20.63 15.32 -23.65
N GLN A 159 20.74 16.63 -23.90
CA GLN A 159 21.30 17.17 -25.13
C GLN A 159 22.81 17.37 -24.98
N ASP A 160 23.58 16.89 -25.93
CA ASP A 160 24.99 17.28 -26.08
C ASP A 160 25.01 18.66 -26.73
N GLN A 161 25.38 19.68 -25.97
CA GLN A 161 25.47 21.03 -26.50
C GLN A 161 26.63 21.09 -27.52
N PRO A 162 26.39 21.53 -28.77
CA PRO A 162 27.43 21.60 -29.78
C PRO A 162 28.55 22.53 -29.34
N ALA A 163 29.80 22.14 -29.61
CA ALA A 163 31.02 22.84 -29.19
C ALA A 163 31.06 24.34 -29.57
N GLU A 164 30.25 24.77 -30.55
CA GLU A 164 30.18 26.15 -31.03
C GLU A 164 29.65 27.16 -30.00
N GLN A 165 28.84 26.75 -29.02
CA GLN A 165 28.33 27.66 -27.99
C GLN A 165 29.39 28.01 -26.92
N ARG A 166 30.47 27.21 -26.82
CA ARG A 166 31.51 27.32 -25.80
C ARG A 166 32.42 28.55 -26.00
N GLY A 167 32.42 29.15 -27.20
CA GLY A 167 33.25 30.31 -27.54
C GLY A 167 32.55 31.68 -27.53
N ARG A 168 31.24 31.75 -27.23
CA ARG A 168 30.46 33.00 -27.37
C ARG A 168 30.17 33.72 -26.05
N VAL A 169 30.83 33.34 -24.96
CA VAL A 169 30.69 34.01 -23.65
C VAL A 169 32.05 34.61 -23.27
N SER A 170 32.37 35.77 -23.85
CA SER A 170 33.39 36.69 -23.34
C SER A 170 32.78 38.09 -23.31
N PRO A 171 32.80 38.81 -22.17
CA PRO A 171 32.47 40.23 -22.12
C PRO A 171 33.55 41.10 -22.79
#